data_AF-A0A8J8CFW2-F1
#
_entry.id   AF-A0A8J8CFW2-F1
#
_cell.length_a   1.000
_cell.length_b   1.000
_cell.length_c   1.000
_cell.angle_alpha   90.00
_cell.angle_beta   90.00
_cell.angle_gamma   90.00
#
_symmetry.space_group_name_H-M   'P 1'
#
loop_
_entity.id
_entity.type
_entity.pdbx_description
1 polymer ?
#
loop_
_entity_poly.entity_id
_entity_poly.type
_entity_poly.pdbx_seq_one_letter_code
_entity_poly.pdbx_strand_id
1 'polypeptide(L)'
;MEKHAEEAIRLKLSSDTACYGHCSGPARHYFLRRPDIACFACGGGYISRIVMYGMGADAAALRQFIESISGGAIDVRDEDIRIATRHPWEMGLEGRSTGEKVMTEAYWNQNYRRGKSDDASRIALFRCTACGSPFTQRFDTASPRCGACT
;
A
#
# COMPACT_ATOMS: atom_id res chain seq x y z
N MET A 1 10.48 8.08 10.75
CA MET A 1 11.02 6.71 10.71
C MET A 1 12.53 6.78 10.80
N GLU A 2 13.17 5.88 11.53
CA GLU A 2 14.64 5.81 11.58
C GLU A 2 15.20 5.40 10.22
N LYS A 3 16.31 6.02 9.80
CA LYS A 3 16.94 5.79 8.47
C LYS A 3 17.22 4.30 8.18
N HIS A 4 17.56 3.54 9.22
CA HIS A 4 17.82 2.10 9.12
C HIS A 4 16.56 1.26 8.84
N ALA A 5 15.39 1.70 9.31
CA ALA A 5 14.13 1.01 9.04
C ALA A 5 13.69 1.22 7.58
N GLU A 6 13.88 2.43 7.02
CA GLU A 6 13.60 2.70 5.61
C GLU A 6 14.45 1.83 4.67
N GLU A 7 15.75 1.73 4.99
CA GLU A 7 16.70 0.91 4.24
C GLU A 7 16.35 -0.58 4.32
N ALA A 8 15.97 -1.07 5.51
CA ALA A 8 15.51 -2.44 5.70
C ALA A 8 14.23 -2.76 4.88
N ILE A 9 13.26 -1.85 4.86
CA ILE A 9 12.04 -2.00 4.05
C ILE A 9 12.38 -2.06 2.56
N ARG A 10 13.25 -1.17 2.08
CA ARG A 10 13.71 -1.13 0.68
C ARG A 10 14.40 -2.44 0.28
N LEU A 11 15.25 -2.98 1.14
CA LEU A 11 16.07 -4.15 0.82
C LEU A 11 15.33 -5.48 0.96
N LYS A 12 14.31 -5.57 1.83
CA LYS A 12 13.72 -6.85 2.23
C LYS A 12 12.21 -6.98 2.04
N LEU A 13 11.46 -5.87 2.09
CA LEU A 13 9.99 -5.87 2.02
C LEU A 13 9.45 -5.26 0.71
N SER A 14 10.34 -4.99 -0.24
CA SER A 14 10.04 -4.39 -1.54
C SER A 14 10.00 -5.41 -2.68
N SER A 15 9.95 -6.70 -2.38
CA SER A 15 9.87 -7.76 -3.39
C SER A 15 8.57 -7.64 -4.19
N ASP A 16 8.69 -7.83 -5.51
CA ASP A 16 7.53 -7.83 -6.40
C ASP A 16 6.54 -8.91 -5.98
N THR A 17 5.26 -8.55 -5.94
CA THR A 17 4.15 -9.47 -5.66
C THR A 17 3.21 -9.48 -6.85
N ALA A 18 2.38 -10.51 -7.00
CA ALA A 18 1.35 -10.50 -8.03
C ALA A 18 0.30 -9.41 -7.74
N CYS A 19 -0.19 -8.77 -8.80
CA CYS A 19 -1.25 -7.77 -8.75
C CYS A 19 -2.61 -8.46 -8.67
N TYR A 20 -2.98 -8.91 -7.48
CA TYR A 20 -4.29 -9.50 -7.24
C TYR A 20 -5.39 -8.46 -7.40
N GLY A 21 -6.44 -8.82 -8.15
CA GLY A 21 -7.63 -7.97 -8.36
C GLY A 21 -7.58 -7.06 -9.60
N HIS A 22 -6.51 -7.07 -10.40
CA HIS A 22 -6.45 -6.34 -11.67
C HIS A 22 -5.88 -7.15 -12.83
N CYS A 23 -4.56 -7.38 -12.89
CA CYS A 23 -3.93 -8.01 -14.06
C CYS A 23 -3.08 -9.26 -13.74
N SER A 24 -2.92 -9.63 -12.47
CA SER A 24 -2.04 -10.72 -12.01
C SER A 24 -0.55 -10.57 -12.35
N GLY A 25 -0.16 -9.53 -13.10
CA GLY A 25 1.23 -9.18 -13.37
C GLY A 25 1.97 -8.63 -12.15
N PRO A 26 3.26 -8.27 -12.29
CA PRO A 26 4.05 -7.79 -11.16
C PRO A 26 3.52 -6.46 -10.61
N ALA A 27 3.32 -6.40 -9.30
CA ALA A 27 3.06 -5.21 -8.51
C ALA A 27 4.33 -4.87 -7.72
N ARG A 28 4.87 -3.69 -8.02
CA ARG A 28 6.11 -3.18 -7.42
C ARG A 28 5.82 -2.32 -6.22
N HIS A 29 6.74 -2.31 -5.27
CA HIS A 29 6.68 -1.46 -4.08
C HIS A 29 7.07 -0.01 -4.42
N TYR A 30 6.27 0.95 -3.97
CA TYR A 30 6.55 2.38 -4.10
C TYR A 30 6.21 3.08 -2.79
N PHE A 31 7.17 3.83 -2.25
CA PHE A 31 6.87 4.78 -1.18
C PHE A 31 5.94 5.87 -1.71
N LEU A 32 4.95 6.22 -0.88
CA LEU A 32 4.09 7.36 -1.12
C LEU A 32 4.78 8.62 -0.54
N ARG A 33 4.09 9.77 -0.52
CA ARG A 33 4.64 11.04 -0.01
C ARG A 33 5.03 11.01 1.48
N ARG A 34 4.83 9.87 2.14
CA ARG A 34 5.18 9.58 3.53
C ARG A 34 6.20 8.44 3.55
N PRO A 35 7.34 8.58 4.24
CA PRO A 35 8.38 7.56 4.25
C PRO A 35 7.93 6.27 4.91
N ASP A 36 6.94 6.34 5.81
CA ASP A 36 6.36 5.21 6.53
C ASP A 36 5.20 4.53 5.78
N ILE A 37 4.76 5.05 4.63
CA ILE A 37 3.66 4.47 3.85
C ILE A 37 4.11 4.14 2.43
N ALA A 38 3.80 2.92 2.00
CA ALA A 38 4.04 2.47 0.64
C ALA A 38 2.79 1.83 0.03
N CYS A 39 2.84 1.65 -1.29
CA CYS A 39 1.86 0.88 -2.02
C CYS A 39 2.53 -0.16 -2.93
N PHE A 40 1.80 -1.24 -3.21
CA PHE A 40 2.13 -2.14 -4.30
C PHE A 40 1.26 -1.82 -5.50
N ALA A 41 1.88 -1.45 -6.62
CA ALA A 41 1.16 -1.06 -7.83
C ALA A 41 1.69 -1.78 -9.08
N CYS A 42 0.79 -2.23 -9.96
CA CYS A 42 1.18 -2.85 -11.22
C CYS A 42 1.61 -1.82 -12.27
N GLY A 43 2.08 -2.30 -13.43
CA GLY A 43 2.48 -1.42 -14.55
C GLY A 43 1.36 -0.49 -15.04
N GLY A 44 0.10 -0.91 -14.92
CA GLY A 44 -1.08 -0.09 -15.19
C GLY A 44 -1.48 0.85 -14.03
N GLY A 45 -0.65 0.99 -13.00
CA GLY A 45 -0.87 1.89 -11.87
C GLY A 45 -1.84 1.38 -10.81
N TYR A 46 -2.62 0.31 -11.04
CA TYR A 46 -3.56 -0.20 -10.03
C TYR A 46 -2.85 -0.54 -8.72
N ILE A 47 -3.34 0.01 -7.60
CA ILE A 47 -2.81 -0.25 -6.27
C ILE A 47 -3.50 -1.50 -5.70
N SER A 48 -2.75 -2.60 -5.54
CA SER A 48 -3.28 -3.84 -4.95
C SER A 48 -3.22 -3.83 -3.42
N ARG A 49 -2.27 -3.10 -2.85
CA ARG A 49 -2.04 -3.02 -1.40
C ARG A 49 -1.47 -1.67 -1.00
N ILE A 50 -1.88 -1.17 0.17
CA ILE A 50 -1.22 -0.05 0.87
C ILE A 50 -0.71 -0.59 2.20
N VAL A 51 0.51 -0.21 2.57
CA VAL A 51 1.19 -0.65 3.79
C VAL A 51 1.73 0.55 4.53
N MET A 52 1.52 0.58 5.84
CA MET A 52 2.16 1.51 6.77
C MET A 52 3.12 0.72 7.68
N TYR A 53 4.36 1.18 7.78
CA TYR A 53 5.41 0.57 8.59
C TYR A 53 5.67 1.38 9.86
N GLY A 54 5.93 0.72 10.98
CA GLY A 54 6.32 1.40 12.21
C GLY A 54 6.62 0.45 13.37
N MET A 55 7.11 0.97 14.49
CA MET A 55 7.38 0.17 15.71
C MET A 55 6.10 -0.10 16.53
N GLY A 56 4.97 -0.24 15.85
CA GLY A 56 3.61 -0.16 16.38
C GLY A 56 2.71 0.50 15.34
N ALA A 57 2.64 -0.08 14.14
CA ALA A 57 1.88 0.45 13.03
C ALA A 57 0.41 0.60 13.42
N ASP A 58 -0.14 1.78 13.17
CA ASP A 58 -1.48 2.16 13.59
C ASP A 58 -2.47 1.89 12.45
N ALA A 59 -3.37 0.93 12.68
CA ALA A 59 -4.41 0.56 11.73
C ALA A 59 -5.40 1.71 11.47
N ALA A 60 -5.75 2.50 12.49
CA ALA A 60 -6.65 3.62 12.35
C ALA A 60 -5.99 4.76 11.54
N ALA A 61 -4.70 5.02 11.78
CA ALA A 61 -3.94 5.98 10.99
C ALA A 61 -3.82 5.56 9.52
N LEU A 62 -3.62 4.27 9.23
CA LEU A 62 -3.64 3.75 7.87
C LEU A 62 -5.01 3.91 7.22
N ARG A 63 -6.10 3.59 7.95
CA ARG A 63 -7.47 3.78 7.47
C ARG A 63 -7.74 5.21 7.07
N GLN A 64 -7.48 6.17 7.97
CA GLN A 64 -7.67 7.59 7.72
C GLN A 64 -6.86 8.08 6.52
N PHE A 65 -5.65 7.55 6.34
CA PHE A 65 -4.84 7.85 5.17
C PHE A 65 -5.51 7.37 3.87
N ILE A 66 -6.04 6.14 3.84
CA ILE A 66 -6.71 5.58 2.66
C ILE A 66 -8.01 6.34 2.35
N GLU A 67 -8.80 6.67 3.38
CA GLU A 67 -10.02 7.49 3.25
C GLU A 67 -9.67 8.89 2.68
N SER A 68 -8.58 9.49 3.16
CA SER A 68 -8.10 10.79 2.67
C SER A 68 -7.69 10.77 1.20
N ILE A 69 -6.85 9.81 0.77
CA ILE A 69 -6.39 9.74 -0.63
C ILE A 69 -7.50 9.29 -1.60
N SER A 70 -8.54 8.62 -1.09
CA SER A 70 -9.67 8.20 -1.89
C SER A 70 -10.80 9.24 -1.94
N GLY A 71 -10.73 10.29 -1.12
CA GLY A 71 -11.82 11.26 -0.97
C GLY A 71 -13.12 10.62 -0.50
N GLY A 72 -13.04 9.53 0.27
CA GLY A 72 -14.19 8.74 0.72
C GLY A 72 -14.84 7.86 -0.36
N ALA A 73 -14.26 7.76 -1.56
CA ALA A 73 -14.82 6.94 -2.64
C ALA A 73 -14.66 5.42 -2.41
N ILE A 74 -13.82 5.02 -1.46
CA ILE A 74 -13.59 3.62 -1.08
C ILE A 74 -13.98 3.42 0.38
N ASP A 75 -14.91 2.49 0.63
CA ASP A 75 -15.32 2.07 1.98
C ASP A 75 -14.26 1.14 2.59
N VAL A 76 -13.45 1.67 3.51
CA VAL A 76 -12.45 0.92 4.27
C VAL A 76 -12.93 0.78 5.70
N ARG A 77 -13.01 -0.47 6.19
CA ARG A 77 -13.37 -0.78 7.57
C ARG A 77 -12.15 -1.27 8.33
N ASP A 78 -12.22 -1.18 9.66
CA ASP A 78 -11.11 -1.63 10.53
C ASP A 78 -10.78 -3.12 10.31
N GLU A 79 -11.80 -3.95 10.02
CA GLU A 79 -11.66 -5.38 9.70
C GLU A 79 -10.90 -5.66 8.38
N ASP A 80 -10.77 -4.67 7.50
CA ASP A 80 -10.03 -4.81 6.23
C ASP A 80 -8.52 -4.59 6.41
N ILE A 81 -8.13 -4.00 7.53
CA ILE A 81 -6.74 -3.68 7.85
C ILE A 81 -6.17 -4.79 8.71
N ARG A 82 -5.03 -5.31 8.28
CA ARG A 82 -4.33 -6.39 8.97
C ARG A 82 -3.02 -5.87 9.52
N ILE A 83 -2.66 -6.32 10.71
CA ILE A 83 -1.35 -6.05 11.30
C ILE A 83 -0.50 -7.31 11.17
N ALA A 84 0.73 -7.15 10.72
CA ALA A 84 1.72 -8.21 10.71
C ALA A 84 3.00 -7.72 11.39
N THR A 85 3.61 -8.60 12.18
CA THR A 85 4.90 -8.37 12.81
C THR A 85 6.01 -8.72 11.83
N ARG A 86 7.04 -7.86 11.75
CA ARG A 86 8.27 -8.07 10.98
C ARG A 86 9.42 -8.23 11.93
N HIS A 87 9.92 -9.45 12.02
CA HIS A 87 11.01 -9.76 12.93
C HIS A 87 12.34 -9.19 12.42
N PRO A 88 13.28 -8.85 13.32
CA PRO A 88 14.58 -8.29 12.95
C PRO A 88 15.37 -9.12 11.93
N TRP A 89 15.27 -10.46 11.95
CA TRP A 89 15.92 -11.36 10.99
C TRP A 89 15.32 -11.25 9.58
N GLU A 90 13.99 -11.07 9.45
CA GLU A 90 13.32 -10.85 8.16
C GLU A 90 13.80 -9.55 7.50
N MET A 91 14.26 -8.61 8.33
CA MET A 91 14.76 -7.29 7.92
C MET A 91 16.28 -7.22 7.75
N GLY A 92 17.02 -8.29 8.09
CA GLY A 92 18.49 -8.27 8.07
C GLY A 92 19.11 -7.33 9.12
N LEU A 93 18.41 -7.10 10.24
CA LEU A 93 18.85 -6.23 11.34
C LEU A 93 19.43 -7.01 12.53
N GLU A 94 19.84 -8.25 12.29
CA GLU A 94 20.45 -9.13 13.31
C GLU A 94 21.65 -8.44 13.97
N GLY A 95 21.67 -8.38 15.30
CA GLY A 95 22.74 -7.76 16.09
C GLY A 95 22.69 -6.23 16.22
N ARG A 96 21.73 -5.54 15.58
CA ARG A 96 21.58 -4.06 15.70
C ARG A 96 20.41 -3.62 16.58
N SER A 97 19.49 -4.51 16.95
CA SER A 97 18.34 -4.18 17.80
C SER A 97 18.68 -4.39 19.28
N THR A 98 19.09 -3.33 19.96
CA THR A 98 19.13 -3.26 21.43
C THR A 98 17.75 -2.82 21.94
N GLY A 99 16.81 -3.76 22.03
CA GLY A 99 15.50 -3.52 22.66
C GLY A 99 14.31 -4.12 21.92
N GLU A 100 13.31 -4.53 22.69
CA GLU A 100 12.06 -5.25 22.37
C GLU A 100 11.16 -4.64 21.30
N LYS A 101 11.56 -3.56 20.63
CA LYS A 101 10.71 -2.91 19.62
C LYS A 101 10.79 -3.72 18.33
N VAL A 102 9.69 -4.42 18.00
CA VAL A 102 9.55 -5.15 16.75
C VAL A 102 8.85 -4.25 15.73
N MET A 103 9.36 -4.22 14.50
CA MET A 103 8.66 -3.51 13.43
C MET A 103 7.35 -4.25 13.14
N THR A 104 6.30 -3.48 12.90
CA THR A 104 5.01 -3.99 12.46
C THR A 104 4.61 -3.26 11.19
N GLU A 105 3.80 -3.93 10.39
CA GLU A 105 3.13 -3.33 9.25
C GLU A 105 1.63 -3.43 9.46
N ALA A 106 0.92 -2.31 9.27
CA ALA A 106 -0.50 -2.31 9.02
C ALA A 106 -0.67 -2.32 7.50
N TYR A 107 -1.50 -3.20 6.96
CA TYR A 107 -1.75 -3.25 5.52
C TYR A 107 -3.21 -3.46 5.18
N TRP A 108 -3.60 -2.84 4.07
CA TRP A 108 -4.90 -2.98 3.45
C TRP A 108 -4.70 -3.49 2.03
N ASN A 109 -5.47 -4.51 1.64
CA ASN A 109 -5.52 -4.96 0.25
C ASN A 109 -6.76 -4.36 -0.40
N GLN A 110 -6.59 -3.78 -1.59
CA GLN A 110 -7.70 -3.32 -2.40
C GLN A 110 -8.48 -4.51 -2.93
N ASN A 111 -9.43 -4.97 -2.12
CA ASN A 111 -10.31 -6.09 -2.41
C ASN A 111 -11.76 -5.65 -2.21
N TYR A 112 -12.65 -6.15 -3.06
CA TYR A 112 -14.07 -5.81 -3.05
C TYR A 112 -14.90 -6.94 -2.44
N ARG A 113 -14.45 -7.48 -1.30
CA ARG A 113 -15.08 -8.65 -0.64
C ARG A 113 -16.57 -8.47 -0.34
N ARG A 114 -17.06 -7.22 -0.28
CA ARG A 114 -18.44 -6.86 0.06
C ARG A 114 -19.32 -6.52 -1.15
N GLY A 115 -19.09 -7.15 -2.31
CA GLY A 115 -20.07 -7.16 -3.41
C GLY A 115 -19.84 -6.15 -4.54
N LYS A 116 -18.61 -5.71 -4.77
CA LYS A 116 -18.26 -4.91 -5.97
C LYS A 116 -17.19 -5.57 -6.84
N SER A 117 -16.80 -6.81 -6.58
CA SER A 117 -15.76 -7.51 -7.36
C SER A 117 -16.10 -7.60 -8.85
N ASP A 118 -17.38 -7.77 -9.15
CA ASP A 118 -17.87 -8.04 -10.51
C ASP A 118 -18.29 -6.76 -11.24
N ASP A 119 -18.33 -5.62 -10.53
CA ASP A 119 -18.61 -4.32 -11.12
C ASP A 119 -17.35 -3.77 -11.81
N ALA A 120 -17.34 -3.79 -13.14
CA ALA A 120 -16.24 -3.26 -13.96
C ALA A 120 -16.09 -1.73 -13.83
N SER A 121 -17.16 -1.02 -13.43
CA SER A 121 -17.19 0.43 -13.28
C SER A 121 -16.83 0.93 -11.88
N ARG A 122 -16.55 0.01 -10.94
CA ARG A 122 -16.20 0.35 -9.56
C ARG A 122 -15.04 1.34 -9.49
N ILE A 123 -15.04 2.19 -8.47
CA ILE A 123 -13.93 3.08 -8.18
C ILE A 123 -12.82 2.32 -7.47
N ALA A 124 -11.59 2.48 -7.93
CA ALA A 124 -10.38 1.90 -7.36
C ALA A 124 -9.27 2.94 -7.22
N LEU A 125 -8.31 2.69 -6.33
CA LEU A 125 -7.08 3.44 -6.19
C LEU A 125 -6.04 3.00 -7.21
N PHE A 126 -5.41 4.00 -7.81
CA PHE A 126 -4.31 3.89 -8.73
C PHE A 126 -3.18 4.83 -8.31
N ARG A 127 -1.96 4.47 -8.68
CA ARG A 127 -0.76 5.29 -8.62
C ARG A 127 -0.56 5.93 -9.99
N CYS A 128 -0.53 7.26 -10.04
CA CYS A 128 -0.27 8.01 -11.27
C CYS A 128 1.10 7.61 -11.85
N THR A 129 1.14 7.20 -13.12
CA THR A 129 2.38 6.77 -13.77
C THR A 129 3.34 7.93 -14.05
N ALA A 130 2.84 9.17 -14.10
CA ALA A 130 3.65 10.37 -14.33
C ALA A 130 4.27 10.93 -13.02
N CYS A 131 3.45 11.16 -11.99
CA CYS A 131 3.90 11.83 -10.77
C CYS A 131 3.94 10.93 -9.52
N GLY A 132 3.53 9.67 -9.64
CA GLY A 132 3.52 8.70 -8.54
C GLY A 132 2.47 8.95 -7.45
N SER A 133 1.64 9.99 -7.57
CA SER A 133 0.62 10.30 -6.56
C SER A 133 -0.56 9.32 -6.65
N PRO A 134 -1.13 8.88 -5.52
CA PRO A 134 -2.34 8.07 -5.52
C PRO A 134 -3.55 8.91 -5.94
N PHE A 135 -4.50 8.28 -6.64
CA PHE A 135 -5.77 8.89 -7.03
C PHE A 135 -6.81 7.80 -7.28
N THR A 136 -8.08 8.18 -7.31
CA THR A 136 -9.19 7.28 -7.62
C THR A 136 -9.61 7.42 -9.08
N GLN A 137 -9.97 6.31 -9.70
CA GLN A 137 -10.60 6.27 -11.02
C GLN A 137 -11.45 5.00 -11.15
N ARG A 138 -12.22 4.89 -12.25
CA ARG A 138 -12.93 3.66 -12.55
C ARG A 138 -11.94 2.54 -12.88
N PHE A 139 -12.27 1.34 -12.43
CA PHE A 139 -11.43 0.16 -12.57
C PHE A 139 -11.14 -0.21 -14.05
N ASP A 140 -12.10 0.02 -14.94
CA ASP A 140 -12.01 -0.23 -16.38
C ASP A 140 -11.24 0.85 -17.17
N THR A 141 -10.70 1.88 -16.52
CA THR A 141 -10.03 2.99 -17.21
C THR A 141 -8.62 2.62 -17.68
N ALA A 142 -8.34 2.81 -18.96
CA ALA A 142 -7.07 2.44 -19.59
C ALA A 142 -5.89 3.40 -19.28
N SER A 143 -6.14 4.62 -18.79
CA SER A 143 -5.12 5.65 -18.57
C SER A 143 -4.90 5.94 -17.08
N PRO A 144 -3.78 5.48 -16.48
CA PRO A 144 -3.51 5.68 -15.06
C PRO A 144 -2.83 7.04 -14.78
N ARG A 145 -3.44 8.13 -15.24
CA ARG A 145 -2.99 9.50 -14.92
C ARG A 145 -4.01 10.20 -14.04
N CYS A 146 -3.52 10.87 -13.00
CA CYS A 146 -4.38 11.72 -12.17
C CYS A 146 -4.71 13.03 -12.89
N GLY A 147 -5.79 13.70 -12.47
CA GLY A 147 -6.26 14.95 -13.08
C GLY A 147 -5.27 16.14 -13.01
N ALA A 148 -4.21 16.05 -12.22
CA ALA A 148 -3.14 17.05 -12.20
C ALA A 148 -2.06 16.80 -13.28
N CYS A 149 -2.11 15.66 -13.97
CA CYS A 149 -1.15 15.24 -14.99
C CYS A 149 -1.82 14.86 -16.33
N THR A 150 -3.13 15.12 -16.44
CA THR A 150 -3.92 15.05 -17.66
C THR A 150 -3.74 16.30 -18.50
#